data_AF-A0A9Q1CR46-F1
#
_entry.id   AF-A0A9Q1CR46-F1
#
_cell.length_a   1.000
_cell.length_b   1.000
_cell.length_c   1.000
_cell.angle_alpha   90.00
_cell.angle_beta   90.00
_cell.angle_gamma   90.00
#
_symmetry.space_group_name_H-M   'P 1'
#
loop_
_entity.id
_entity.type
_entity.pdbx_description
1 polymer ?
#
loop_
_entity_poly.entity_id
_entity_poly.type
_entity_poly.pdbx_seq_one_letter_code
_entity_poly.pdbx_strand_id
1 'polypeptide(L)'
;MLLTLSGAPSPTVNMGLKRRSRFTNGSKEVELIGRQHSDIFCQEKYLLSGVDLRLKLTPSKDSFVLMSSGQDPEYRVMLQQVLLFVRKIKIAPSVLINHAKALEKRH
;
A
#
# COMPACT_ATOMS: atom_id res chain seq x y z
N MET A 1 6.87 39.18 -35.42
CA MET A 1 7.02 37.74 -35.68
C MET A 1 6.80 37.02 -34.35
N LEU A 2 5.53 36.74 -34.03
CA LEU A 2 5.12 35.98 -32.84
C LEU A 2 4.72 34.59 -33.31
N LEU A 3 5.38 33.54 -32.82
CA LEU A 3 4.98 32.16 -33.07
C LEU A 3 3.87 31.79 -32.08
N THR A 4 2.63 31.69 -32.55
CA THR A 4 1.52 31.09 -31.80
C THR A 4 1.66 29.58 -31.87
N LEU A 5 2.09 28.95 -30.77
CA LEU A 5 1.97 27.50 -30.57
C LEU A 5 0.50 27.15 -30.35
N SER A 6 -0.26 26.99 -31.44
CA SER A 6 -1.59 26.37 -31.42
C SER A 6 -1.44 24.86 -31.33
N GLY A 7 -1.56 24.32 -30.13
CA GLY A 7 -1.58 22.89 -29.90
C GLY A 7 -1.84 22.62 -28.43
N ALA A 8 -3.12 22.60 -28.03
CA ALA A 8 -3.49 21.97 -26.78
C ALA A 8 -2.92 20.54 -26.80
N PRO A 9 -2.26 20.05 -25.73
CA PRO A 9 -1.81 18.67 -25.69
C PRO A 9 -3.04 17.80 -25.94
N SER A 10 -3.03 17.03 -27.03
CA SER A 10 -4.06 16.02 -27.22
C SER A 10 -4.10 15.18 -25.94
N PRO A 11 -5.28 14.84 -25.40
CA PRO A 11 -5.35 14.05 -24.18
C PRO A 11 -4.73 12.70 -24.52
N THR A 12 -3.47 12.52 -24.13
CA THR A 12 -2.73 11.28 -24.33
C THR A 12 -3.52 10.23 -23.59
N VAL A 13 -4.23 9.38 -24.34
CA VAL A 13 -5.15 8.41 -23.76
C VAL A 13 -4.34 7.50 -22.85
N ASN A 14 -4.66 7.50 -21.56
CA ASN A 14 -4.01 6.61 -20.61
C ASN A 14 -4.47 5.17 -20.86
N MET A 15 -3.77 4.49 -21.77
CA MET A 15 -4.05 3.11 -22.16
C MET A 15 -3.96 2.16 -20.95
N GLY A 16 -3.09 2.48 -19.98
CA GLY A 16 -3.00 1.74 -18.71
C GLY A 16 -4.28 1.85 -17.88
N LEU A 17 -4.86 3.04 -17.76
CA LEU A 17 -6.15 3.25 -17.09
C LEU A 17 -7.27 2.50 -17.80
N LYS A 18 -7.34 2.58 -19.14
CA LYS A 18 -8.35 1.86 -19.95
C LYS A 18 -8.23 0.34 -19.81
N ARG A 19 -7.02 -0.19 -19.62
CA ARG A 19 -6.80 -1.61 -19.35
C ARG A 19 -7.25 -1.99 -17.94
N ARG A 20 -6.93 -1.17 -16.93
CA ARG A 20 -7.33 -1.41 -15.53
C ARG A 20 -8.83 -1.30 -15.30
N SER A 21 -9.50 -0.34 -15.95
CA SER A 21 -10.94 -0.16 -15.82
C SER A 21 -11.75 -1.38 -16.30
N ARG A 22 -11.20 -2.20 -17.21
CA ARG A 22 -11.84 -3.45 -17.64
C ARG A 22 -11.96 -4.47 -16.51
N PHE A 23 -11.05 -4.46 -15.54
CA PHE A 23 -11.10 -5.41 -14.40
C PHE A 23 -12.18 -5.03 -13.39
N THR A 24 -12.45 -3.74 -13.21
CA THR A 24 -13.44 -3.21 -12.25
C THR A 24 -14.79 -2.86 -12.88
N ASN A 25 -14.93 -3.03 -14.20
CA ASN A 25 -16.15 -2.68 -14.92
C ASN A 25 -17.37 -3.46 -14.42
N GLY A 26 -18.47 -2.75 -14.16
CA GLY A 26 -19.71 -3.34 -13.62
C GLY A 26 -19.64 -3.65 -12.12
N SER A 27 -18.84 -2.89 -11.36
CA SER A 27 -18.68 -3.06 -9.90
C SER A 27 -18.18 -4.45 -9.51
N LYS A 28 -17.34 -5.04 -10.36
CA LYS A 28 -16.70 -6.33 -10.06
C LYS A 28 -15.79 -6.20 -8.86
N GLU A 29 -15.87 -7.20 -7.99
CA GLU A 29 -14.96 -7.36 -6.88
C GLU A 29 -13.56 -7.65 -7.41
N VAL A 30 -12.57 -6.98 -6.83
CA VAL A 30 -11.16 -7.17 -7.15
C VAL A 30 -10.40 -7.46 -5.88
N GLU A 31 -9.56 -8.49 -5.93
CA GLU A 31 -8.65 -8.82 -4.84
C GLU A 31 -7.30 -8.17 -5.11
N LEU A 32 -6.77 -7.44 -4.12
CA LEU A 32 -5.46 -6.83 -4.19
C LEU A 32 -4.54 -7.50 -3.16
N ILE A 33 -3.50 -8.17 -3.65
CA ILE A 33 -2.48 -8.81 -2.82
C ILE A 33 -1.16 -8.08 -3.07
N GLY A 34 -0.56 -7.57 -1.99
CA GLY A 34 0.70 -6.85 -2.06
C GLY A 34 1.38 -6.77 -0.71
N ARG A 35 2.66 -6.40 -0.74
CA ARG A 35 3.39 -6.04 0.48
C ARG A 35 3.01 -4.63 0.88
N GLN A 36 2.79 -4.41 2.18
CA GLN A 36 2.65 -3.06 2.68
C GLN A 36 4.01 -2.34 2.58
N HIS A 37 4.07 -1.28 1.79
CA HIS A 37 5.28 -0.48 1.60
C HIS A 37 5.48 0.45 2.80
N SER A 38 6.06 -0.09 3.87
CA SER A 38 6.56 0.66 5.01
C SER A 38 7.93 0.13 5.41
N ASP A 39 8.81 1.03 5.86
CA ASP A 39 10.18 0.71 6.27
C ASP A 39 10.24 -0.44 7.29
N ILE A 40 9.26 -0.51 8.20
CA ILE A 40 9.18 -1.58 9.21
C ILE A 40 8.99 -2.98 8.61
N PHE A 41 8.38 -3.09 7.42
CA PHE A 41 8.17 -4.33 6.69
C PHE A 41 9.24 -4.61 5.62
N CYS A 42 10.14 -3.64 5.40
CA CYS A 42 11.21 -3.69 4.40
C CYS A 42 12.61 -3.77 5.01
N GLN A 43 12.74 -3.74 6.34
CA GLN A 43 14.02 -3.96 7.02
C GLN A 43 14.51 -5.41 6.88
N GLU A 44 15.84 -5.59 6.86
CA GLU A 44 16.50 -6.90 6.79
C GLU A 44 16.46 -7.65 8.12
N LYS A 45 16.20 -6.95 9.22
CA LYS A 45 16.24 -7.49 10.58
C LYS A 45 14.85 -7.87 11.08
N TYR A 46 14.78 -8.93 11.86
CA TYR A 46 13.55 -9.32 12.54
C TYR A 46 13.25 -8.37 13.70
N LEU A 47 11.95 -8.22 14.00
CA LEU A 47 11.52 -7.54 15.21
C LEU A 47 12.00 -8.31 16.44
N LEU A 48 12.48 -7.55 17.43
CA LEU A 48 12.90 -8.11 18.70
C LEU A 48 11.71 -8.80 19.41
N SER A 49 11.98 -9.94 20.04
CA SER A 49 10.98 -10.62 20.86
C SER A 49 10.57 -9.75 22.06
N GLY A 50 9.26 -9.69 22.34
CA GLY A 50 8.72 -8.91 23.47
C GLY A 50 8.44 -7.43 23.17
N VAL A 51 8.56 -7.01 21.91
CA VAL A 51 8.12 -5.67 21.47
C VAL A 51 6.71 -5.76 20.89
N ASP A 52 5.80 -4.96 21.42
CA ASP A 52 4.45 -4.85 20.91
C ASP A 52 4.41 -3.93 19.68
N LEU A 53 3.90 -4.47 18.56
CA LEU A 53 3.68 -3.72 17.32
C LEU A 53 2.19 -3.55 17.07
N ARG A 54 1.72 -2.30 17.03
CA ARG A 54 0.33 -1.96 16.70
C ARG A 54 0.24 -1.38 15.29
N LEU A 55 -0.55 -2.02 14.42
CA LEU A 55 -0.79 -1.56 13.06
C LEU A 55 -2.20 -1.01 12.93
N LYS A 56 -2.33 0.22 12.42
CA LYS A 56 -3.61 0.83 12.07
C LYS A 56 -3.61 1.17 10.58
N LEU A 57 -4.37 0.41 9.80
CA LEU A 57 -4.57 0.67 8.38
C LEU A 57 -5.84 1.52 8.24
N THR A 58 -5.69 2.73 7.70
CA THR A 58 -6.82 3.63 7.45
C THR A 58 -6.95 3.82 5.94
N PRO A 59 -8.11 3.52 5.33
CA PRO A 59 -8.30 3.73 3.90
C PRO A 59 -8.22 5.22 3.56
N SER A 60 -7.73 5.52 2.35
CA SER A 60 -7.78 6.87 1.80
C SER A 60 -9.22 7.23 1.41
N LYS A 61 -9.52 8.53 1.29
CA LYS A 61 -10.82 9.01 0.82
C LYS A 61 -11.12 8.47 -0.58
N ASP A 62 -12.38 8.15 -0.86
CA ASP A 62 -12.83 7.59 -2.15
C ASP A 62 -12.40 8.45 -3.34
N SER A 63 -12.42 9.78 -3.18
CA SER A 63 -11.98 10.76 -4.17
C SER A 63 -10.52 10.61 -4.61
N PHE A 64 -9.68 9.96 -3.80
CA PHE A 64 -8.28 9.71 -4.12
C PHE A 64 -8.04 8.29 -4.64
N VAL A 65 -8.86 7.33 -4.21
CA VAL A 65 -8.70 5.91 -4.58
C VAL A 65 -9.17 5.65 -6.01
N LEU A 66 -10.24 6.33 -6.45
CA LEU A 66 -10.78 6.18 -7.80
C LEU A 66 -10.65 7.46 -8.60
N MET A 67 -9.90 7.39 -9.70
CA MET A 67 -9.85 8.44 -10.71
C MET A 67 -11.02 8.26 -11.67
N SER A 68 -11.82 9.31 -11.85
CA SER A 68 -12.90 9.35 -12.84
C SER A 68 -12.84 10.66 -13.61
N SER A 69 -13.21 10.61 -14.90
CA SER A 69 -13.35 11.78 -15.76
C SER A 69 -14.77 12.37 -15.76
N GLY A 70 -15.69 11.78 -14.99
CA GLY A 70 -17.05 12.32 -14.82
C GLY A 70 -17.02 13.62 -14.03
N GLN A 71 -17.93 14.56 -14.35
CA GLN A 71 -18.01 15.85 -13.67
C GLN A 71 -18.35 15.72 -12.17
N ASP A 72 -19.11 14.68 -11.78
CA ASP A 72 -19.42 14.32 -10.38
C ASP A 72 -19.59 12.80 -10.23
N PRO A 73 -18.50 12.04 -10.14
CA PRO A 73 -18.57 10.60 -10.03
C PRO A 73 -18.73 10.19 -8.55
N GLU A 74 -19.93 9.82 -8.14
CA GLU A 74 -20.23 9.28 -6.81
C GLU A 74 -19.82 7.80 -6.69
N TYR A 75 -18.57 7.49 -7.08
CA TYR A 75 -18.02 6.14 -6.94
C TYR A 75 -17.50 5.93 -5.53
N ARG A 76 -18.00 4.88 -4.89
CA ARG A 76 -17.59 4.46 -3.54
C ARG A 76 -16.76 3.19 -3.61
N VAL A 77 -15.66 3.15 -2.84
CA VAL A 77 -14.89 1.91 -2.63
C VAL A 77 -15.40 1.25 -1.37
N MET A 78 -15.87 0.00 -1.49
CA MET A 78 -16.28 -0.81 -0.35
C MET A 78 -15.25 -1.91 -0.14
N LEU A 79 -14.64 -1.91 1.05
CA LEU A 79 -13.73 -2.98 1.48
C LEU A 79 -14.59 -4.12 2.05
N GLN A 80 -14.74 -5.20 1.29
CA GLN A 80 -15.48 -6.37 1.75
C GLN A 80 -14.68 -7.19 2.76
N GLN A 81 -13.39 -7.41 2.48
CA GLN A 81 -12.50 -8.18 3.32
C GLN A 81 -11.08 -7.61 3.30
N VAL A 82 -10.44 -7.55 4.47
CA VAL A 82 -9.04 -7.11 4.62
C VAL A 82 -8.30 -8.13 5.46
N LEU A 83 -7.27 -8.74 4.90
CA LEU A 83 -6.43 -9.75 5.56
C LEU A 83 -4.97 -9.28 5.62
N LEU A 84 -4.31 -9.52 6.76
CA LEU A 84 -2.88 -9.30 6.91
C LEU A 84 -2.18 -10.62 7.22
N PHE A 85 -1.34 -11.08 6.28
CA PHE A 85 -0.54 -12.29 6.46
C PHE A 85 0.82 -11.92 7.07
N VAL A 86 1.06 -12.36 8.30
CA VAL A 86 2.34 -12.14 9.01
C VAL A 86 3.08 -13.47 9.16
N ARG A 87 4.36 -13.49 8.77
CA ARG A 87 5.23 -14.65 8.99
C ARG A 87 5.90 -14.55 10.35
N LYS A 88 5.69 -15.54 11.20
CA LYS A 88 6.39 -15.69 12.49
C LYS A 88 7.52 -16.70 12.33
N ILE A 89 8.74 -16.32 12.73
CA ILE A 89 9.92 -17.18 12.68
C ILE A 89 10.33 -17.54 14.11
N LYS A 90 10.68 -18.81 14.33
CA LYS A 90 11.27 -19.28 15.59
C LYS A 90 12.78 -19.07 15.51
N ILE A 91 13.32 -18.29 16.43
CA ILE A 91 14.76 -17.99 16.53
C ILE A 91 15.39 -18.91 17.57
N ALA A 92 16.66 -19.28 17.39
CA ALA A 92 17.39 -20.09 18.36
C ALA A 92 17.48 -19.38 19.74
N PRO A 93 17.35 -20.11 20.87
CA PRO A 93 17.37 -19.52 22.20
C PRO A 93 18.65 -18.73 22.53
N SER A 94 19.80 -19.16 22.01
CA SER A 94 21.10 -18.48 22.21
C SER A 94 21.08 -17.04 21.68
N VAL A 95 20.42 -16.79 20.55
CA VAL A 95 20.30 -15.47 19.95
C VAL A 95 19.42 -14.56 20.82
N LEU A 96 18.33 -15.09 21.37
CA LEU A 96 17.45 -14.34 22.29
C LEU A 96 18.19 -13.90 23.56
N ILE A 97 18.97 -14.81 24.17
CA ILE A 97 19.78 -14.51 25.36
C ILE A 97 20.82 -13.43 25.06
N ASN A 98 21.49 -13.52 23.90
CA ASN A 98 22.47 -12.52 23.48
C ASN A 98 21.83 -11.15 23.25
N HIS A 99 20.63 -11.11 22.66
CA HIS A 99 19.87 -9.85 22.54
C HIS A 99 19.50 -9.26 23.90
N ALA A 100 19.02 -10.07 24.85
CA ALA A 100 18.69 -9.60 26.19
C ALA A 100 19.91 -9.01 26.91
N LYS A 101 21.05 -9.72 26.92
CA LYS A 101 22.31 -9.24 27.50
C LYS A 101 22.84 -7.96 26.84
N ALA A 102 22.66 -7.82 25.54
CA ALA A 102 23.07 -6.61 24.80
C ALA A 102 22.23 -5.39 25.18
N LEU A 103 20.95 -5.59 25.53
CA LEU A 103 20.04 -4.52 25.96
C LEU A 103 20.28 -4.12 27.43
N GLU A 104 20.61 -5.08 28.30
CA GLU A 104 20.99 -4.81 29.70
C GLU A 104 22.22 -3.90 29.81
N LYS A 105 23.21 -4.06 28.93
CA LYS A 105 24.47 -3.29 28.95
C LYS A 105 24.35 -1.82 28.53
N ARG A 106 23.18 -1.37 28.07
CA ARG A 106 23.00 -0.03 27.49
C ARG A 106 22.18 0.93 28.37
N HIS A 107 21.94 0.56 29.62
CA HIS A 107 21.56 1.43 30.73
C HIS A 107 22.73 1.55 31.71
#